data_AF-A0AAU5HPJ0-F1
#
_entry.id   AF-A0AAU5HPJ0-F1
#
_cell.length_a   1.000
_cell.length_b   1.000
_cell.length_c   1.000
_cell.angle_alpha   90.00
_cell.angle_beta   90.00
_cell.angle_gamma   90.00
#
_symmetry.space_group_name_H-M   'P 1'
#
loop_
_entity.id
_entity.type
_entity.pdbx_description
1 polymer ?
#
loop_
_entity_poly.entity_id
_entity_poly.type
_entity_poly.pdbx_seq_one_letter_code
_entity_poly.pdbx_strand_id
1 'polypeptide(L)'
;MGALEEGPRRLRGGQSHCLYCGLPAERVATLDYDWVLLEPDMEPLAHTVPAEHRWIVVSDGRVTIYGVCPPDPFQRCRIEHRLACSAQPLPDLWPWLTSLRVENGRQVERQKDPEAPQPPETWPDTG
;
A
#
# COMPACT_ATOMS: atom_id res chain seq x y z
N MET A 1 15.41 34.77 21.22
CA MET A 1 15.64 35.07 19.78
C MET A 1 16.30 33.83 19.20
N GLY A 2 15.73 33.02 18.32
CA GLY A 2 14.64 33.20 17.37
C GLY A 2 15.12 32.57 16.05
N ALA A 3 14.54 31.42 15.69
CA ALA A 3 14.56 30.72 14.40
C ALA A 3 14.72 29.20 14.62
N LEU A 4 13.64 28.53 15.07
CA LEU A 4 13.42 27.17 14.62
C LEU A 4 13.03 27.32 13.15
N GLU A 5 13.99 27.06 12.26
CA GLU A 5 13.71 26.93 10.84
C GLU A 5 12.77 25.73 10.67
N GLU A 6 11.47 26.03 10.70
CA GLU A 6 10.42 25.11 10.32
C GLU A 6 10.50 24.99 8.79
N GLY A 7 11.50 24.24 8.33
CA GLY A 7 11.59 23.81 6.94
C GLY A 7 10.29 23.11 6.55
N PRO A 8 9.85 23.23 5.29
CA PRO A 8 8.57 22.71 4.86
C PRO A 8 8.54 21.23 5.20
N ARG A 9 7.59 20.84 6.07
CA ARG A 9 7.32 19.44 6.40
C ARG A 9 7.19 18.74 5.07
N ARG A 10 8.24 18.00 4.67
CA ARG A 10 8.20 17.11 3.52
C ARG A 10 6.90 16.34 3.70
N LEU A 11 6.01 16.38 2.72
CA LEU A 11 4.80 15.56 2.68
C LEU A 11 5.24 14.09 2.56
N ARG A 12 5.90 13.60 3.60
CA ARG A 12 6.35 12.23 3.74
C ARG A 12 5.06 11.45 3.92
N GLY A 13 4.77 10.58 2.96
CA GLY A 13 3.62 9.71 3.04
C GLY A 13 3.58 9.06 4.42
N GLY A 14 2.44 9.18 5.08
CA GLY A 14 2.24 8.65 6.43
C GLY A 14 1.59 7.28 6.33
N GLN A 15 2.05 6.32 7.13
CA GLN A 15 1.25 5.10 7.33
C GLN A 15 -0.05 5.50 8.02
N SER A 16 -1.17 5.07 7.46
CA SER A 16 -2.52 5.28 7.97
C SER A 16 -3.24 3.94 7.99
N HIS A 17 -4.09 3.68 8.97
CA HIS A 17 -4.84 2.43 9.00
C HIS A 17 -6.13 2.56 8.19
N CYS A 18 -6.46 1.51 7.44
CA CYS A 18 -7.72 1.42 6.74
C CYS A 18 -8.88 1.33 7.73
N LEU A 19 -9.89 2.18 7.57
CA LEU A 19 -11.07 2.21 8.45
C LEU A 19 -11.95 0.96 8.33
N TYR A 20 -11.76 0.15 7.30
CA TYR A 20 -12.57 -1.04 7.03
C TYR A 20 -11.90 -2.32 7.52
N CYS A 21 -10.66 -2.59 7.09
CA CYS A 21 -9.95 -3.82 7.46
C CYS A 21 -8.94 -3.63 8.59
N GLY A 22 -8.62 -2.40 8.98
CA GLY A 22 -7.63 -2.10 10.01
C GLY A 22 -6.17 -2.29 9.59
N LEU A 23 -5.89 -2.76 8.36
CA LEU A 23 -4.52 -2.91 7.88
C LEU A 23 -3.83 -1.55 7.67
N PRO A 24 -2.50 -1.47 7.82
CA PRO A 24 -1.75 -0.28 7.43
C PRO A 24 -1.85 -0.07 5.91
N ALA A 25 -1.93 1.20 5.52
CA ALA A 25 -1.93 1.69 4.16
C ALA A 25 -1.02 2.92 4.05
N GLU A 26 -0.47 3.17 2.88
CA GLU A 26 0.38 4.32 2.62
C GLU A 26 -0.46 5.51 2.18
N ARG A 27 -0.49 6.59 2.97
CA ARG A 27 -1.12 7.83 2.56
C ARG A 27 -0.15 8.65 1.72
N VAL A 28 -0.41 8.82 0.43
CA VAL A 28 0.47 9.51 -0.51
C VAL A 28 -0.25 10.71 -1.14
N ALA A 29 0.45 11.83 -1.28
CA ALA A 29 -0.09 13.04 -1.88
C ALA A 29 -0.27 12.89 -3.39
N THR A 30 -1.35 13.43 -3.94
CA THR A 30 -1.60 13.47 -5.38
C THR A 30 -1.05 14.76 -6.00
N LEU A 31 -0.91 14.80 -7.32
CA LEU A 31 -0.53 16.04 -8.03
C LEU A 31 -1.58 17.16 -7.84
N ASP A 32 -2.85 16.81 -7.69
CA ASP A 32 -3.97 17.74 -7.53
C ASP A 32 -4.16 18.24 -6.08
N TYR A 33 -3.10 18.17 -5.26
CA TYR A 33 -3.07 18.61 -3.86
C TYR A 33 -4.03 17.85 -2.91
N ASP A 34 -4.42 16.62 -3.26
CA ASP A 34 -5.16 15.71 -2.38
C ASP A 34 -4.25 14.57 -1.88
N TRP A 35 -4.84 13.48 -1.37
CA TRP A 35 -4.15 12.26 -0.96
C TRP A 35 -4.96 11.01 -1.32
N VAL A 36 -4.24 9.90 -1.50
CA VAL A 36 -4.81 8.57 -1.72
C VAL A 36 -4.16 7.57 -0.78
N LEU A 37 -4.92 6.55 -0.35
CA LEU A 37 -4.38 5.40 0.38
C LEU A 37 -3.98 4.33 -0.60
N LEU A 38 -2.69 3.99 -0.59
CA LEU A 38 -2.10 2.97 -1.44
C LEU A 38 -1.76 1.72 -0.63
N GLU A 39 -1.83 0.59 -1.30
CA GLU A 39 -1.43 -0.70 -0.75
C GLU A 39 0.08 -0.71 -0.47
N PRO A 40 0.50 -0.99 0.77
CA PRO A 40 1.92 -1.04 1.11
C PRO A 40 2.61 -2.16 0.34
N ASP A 41 3.88 -1.95 0.00
CA ASP A 41 4.76 -2.96 -0.63
C ASP A 41 4.27 -3.60 -1.95
N MET A 42 3.16 -3.10 -2.52
CA MET A 42 2.60 -3.59 -3.79
C MET A 42 2.87 -2.66 -4.97
N GLU A 43 3.81 -3.08 -5.83
CA GLU A 43 4.20 -2.34 -7.02
C GLU A 43 4.13 -3.20 -8.29
N PRO A 44 2.94 -3.59 -8.77
CA PRO A 44 2.83 -4.40 -9.99
C PRO A 44 3.34 -3.65 -11.23
N LEU A 45 3.62 -4.40 -12.29
CA LEU A 45 3.87 -3.83 -13.61
C LEU A 45 2.60 -3.15 -14.10
N ALA A 46 2.70 -1.91 -14.56
CA ALA A 46 1.55 -1.09 -14.91
C ALA A 46 0.68 -1.72 -16.01
N HIS A 47 1.28 -2.50 -16.92
CA HIS A 47 0.54 -3.20 -17.98
C HIS A 47 -0.36 -4.33 -17.46
N THR A 48 -0.21 -4.80 -16.22
CA THR A 48 -1.07 -5.81 -15.59
C THR A 48 -2.25 -5.21 -14.82
N VAL A 49 -2.40 -3.88 -14.87
CA VAL A 49 -3.40 -3.11 -14.13
C VAL A 49 -4.25 -2.31 -15.11
N PRO A 50 -5.57 -2.18 -14.95
CA PRO A 50 -6.39 -1.27 -15.76
C PRO A 50 -5.93 0.18 -15.64
N ALA A 51 -6.11 0.97 -16.71
CA ALA A 51 -5.54 2.31 -16.83
C ALA A 51 -6.02 3.27 -15.73
N GLU A 52 -7.30 3.18 -15.37
CA GLU A 52 -7.96 3.93 -14.31
C GLU A 52 -7.48 3.61 -12.89
N HIS A 53 -6.66 2.57 -12.71
CA HIS A 53 -6.17 2.12 -11.40
C HIS A 53 -4.64 2.14 -11.27
N ARG A 54 -3.94 2.71 -12.26
CA ARG A 54 -2.47 2.85 -12.26
C ARG A 54 -2.05 4.14 -11.58
N TRP A 55 -1.70 4.08 -10.30
CA TRP A 55 -1.06 5.21 -9.63
C TRP A 55 0.44 5.22 -9.92
N ILE A 56 0.91 6.23 -10.67
CA ILE A 56 2.33 6.40 -10.99
C ILE A 56 2.97 7.35 -10.00
N VAL A 57 4.05 6.89 -9.37
CA VAL A 57 4.89 7.73 -8.50
C VAL A 57 5.78 8.60 -9.38
N VAL A 58 5.68 9.92 -9.21
CA VAL A 58 6.54 10.90 -9.89
C VAL A 58 7.76 11.24 -9.03
N SER A 59 8.73 11.96 -9.60
CA SER A 59 10.04 12.19 -8.97
C SER A 59 10.01 12.93 -7.62
N ASP A 60 8.94 13.66 -7.33
CA ASP A 60 8.74 14.36 -6.05
C ASP A 60 8.06 13.49 -4.97
N GLY A 61 7.79 12.22 -5.29
CA GLY A 61 7.13 11.25 -4.40
C GLY A 61 5.61 11.34 -4.37
N ARG A 62 5.00 12.25 -5.14
CA ARG A 62 3.55 12.29 -5.33
C ARG A 62 3.09 11.23 -6.33
N VAL A 63 1.77 11.02 -6.38
CA VAL A 63 1.16 10.08 -7.33
C VAL A 63 0.15 10.74 -8.24
N THR A 64 -0.03 10.16 -9.42
CA THR A 64 -1.06 10.55 -10.39
C THR A 64 -1.56 9.34 -11.18
N ILE A 65 -2.80 9.38 -11.66
CA ILE A 65 -3.35 8.34 -12.55
C ILE A 65 -2.93 8.66 -13.98
N TYR A 66 -2.23 7.72 -14.62
CA TYR A 66 -1.82 7.86 -16.02
C TYR A 66 -2.66 6.96 -16.93
N GLY A 67 -3.79 7.50 -17.40
CA GLY A 67 -4.82 6.74 -18.11
C GLY A 67 -4.69 6.68 -19.64
N VAL A 68 -3.75 7.40 -20.25
CA VAL A 68 -3.84 7.77 -21.69
C VAL A 68 -2.80 7.11 -22.62
N CYS A 69 -1.69 6.59 -22.09
CA CYS A 69 -0.64 5.96 -22.90
C CYS A 69 -0.40 4.51 -22.44
N PRO A 70 -0.04 3.57 -23.34
CA PRO A 70 0.56 2.32 -22.92
C PRO A 70 1.73 2.63 -21.97
N PRO A 71 1.74 2.06 -20.76
CA PRO A 71 2.87 2.28 -19.87
C PRO A 71 4.13 1.69 -20.50
N ASP A 72 5.30 2.23 -20.15
CA ASP A 72 6.56 1.55 -20.42
C ASP A 72 6.47 0.10 -19.90
N PRO A 73 6.98 -0.92 -20.62
CA PRO A 73 6.84 -2.32 -20.24
C PRO A 73 7.30 -2.64 -18.81
N PHE A 74 8.26 -1.87 -18.29
CA PHE A 74 8.83 -2.02 -16.95
C PHE A 74 8.31 -0.99 -15.95
N GLN A 75 7.45 -0.05 -16.38
CA GLN A 75 6.82 0.91 -15.49
C GLN A 75 6.07 0.18 -14.38
N ARG A 76 6.38 0.53 -13.13
CA ARG A 76 5.63 0.06 -11.96
C ARG A 76 4.55 1.08 -11.60
N CYS A 77 3.44 0.60 -11.06
CA CYS A 77 2.41 1.45 -10.48
C CYS A 77 2.10 1.01 -9.06
N ARG A 78 1.35 1.84 -8.34
CA ARG A 78 0.78 1.57 -7.02
C ARG A 78 -0.71 1.30 -7.17
N ILE A 79 -1.27 0.63 -6.17
CA ILE A 79 -2.68 0.21 -6.15
C ILE A 79 -3.37 0.89 -4.99
N GLU A 80 -4.59 1.35 -5.18
CA GLU A 80 -5.38 1.86 -4.06
C GLU A 80 -5.67 0.75 -3.06
N HIS A 81 -5.45 1.04 -1.78
CA HIS A 81 -5.76 0.10 -0.71
C HIS A 81 -7.26 -0.27 -0.72
N ARG A 82 -8.15 0.64 -1.16
CA ARG A 82 -9.58 0.34 -1.28
C ARG A 82 -9.86 -0.89 -2.17
N LEU A 83 -9.07 -1.09 -3.23
CA LEU A 83 -9.21 -2.21 -4.15
C LEU A 83 -8.66 -3.51 -3.54
N ALA A 84 -7.58 -3.39 -2.76
CA ALA A 84 -6.93 -4.50 -2.06
C ALA A 84 -7.59 -4.85 -0.71
N CYS A 85 -8.53 -4.03 -0.23
CA CYS A 85 -9.17 -4.19 1.05
C CYS A 85 -10.05 -5.44 1.09
N SER A 86 -9.74 -6.35 2.02
CA SER A 86 -10.49 -7.60 2.22
C SER A 86 -11.91 -7.39 2.76
N ALA A 87 -12.15 -6.29 3.48
CA ALA A 87 -13.44 -5.95 4.07
C ALA A 87 -14.42 -5.24 3.09
N GLN A 88 -13.97 -4.88 1.88
CA GLN A 88 -14.81 -4.20 0.89
C GLN A 88 -15.45 -5.21 -0.07
N PRO A 89 -16.76 -5.15 -0.36
CA PRO A 89 -17.42 -6.04 -1.31
C PRO A 89 -17.25 -5.52 -2.74
N LEU A 90 -16.05 -5.65 -3.30
CA LEU A 90 -15.77 -5.32 -4.70
C LEU A 90 -15.89 -6.55 -5.61
N PRO A 91 -16.32 -6.38 -6.87
CA PRO A 91 -16.33 -7.45 -7.86
C PRO A 91 -14.90 -7.94 -8.14
N ASP A 92 -14.78 -9.11 -8.75
CA ASP A 92 -13.50 -9.59 -9.26
C ASP A 92 -13.09 -8.75 -10.48
N LEU A 93 -12.24 -7.74 -10.23
CA LEU A 93 -11.78 -6.82 -11.26
C LEU A 93 -10.68 -7.45 -12.13
N TRP A 94 -9.67 -8.09 -11.52
CA TRP A 94 -8.62 -8.82 -12.25
C TRP A 94 -7.94 -9.88 -11.37
N PRO A 95 -7.38 -10.96 -11.97
CA PRO A 95 -7.06 -12.20 -11.23
C PRO A 95 -6.13 -12.03 -10.03
N TRP A 96 -5.05 -11.25 -10.17
CA TRP A 96 -4.09 -11.08 -9.08
C TRP A 96 -4.60 -10.17 -7.96
N LEU A 97 -5.60 -9.30 -8.21
CA LEU A 97 -6.23 -8.48 -7.15
C LEU A 97 -6.99 -9.36 -6.17
N THR A 98 -7.70 -10.36 -6.68
CA THR A 98 -8.43 -11.31 -5.83
C THR A 98 -7.46 -12.04 -4.90
N SER A 99 -6.30 -12.48 -5.41
CA SER A 99 -5.25 -13.07 -4.59
C SER A 99 -4.71 -12.11 -3.52
N LEU A 100 -4.47 -10.85 -3.87
CA LEU A 100 -4.03 -9.82 -2.92
C LEU A 100 -5.07 -9.59 -1.81
N ARG A 101 -6.36 -9.52 -2.15
CA ARG A 101 -7.45 -9.35 -1.17
C ARG A 101 -7.55 -10.55 -0.21
N VAL A 102 -7.34 -11.76 -0.72
CA VAL A 102 -7.28 -12.97 0.12
C VAL A 102 -6.11 -12.89 1.10
N GLU A 103 -4.91 -12.50 0.64
CA GLU A 103 -3.76 -12.35 1.53
C GLU A 103 -3.98 -11.27 2.58
N ASN A 104 -4.57 -10.13 2.20
CA ASN A 104 -4.96 -9.09 3.14
C ASN A 104 -5.99 -9.58 4.16
N GLY A 105 -6.91 -10.46 3.77
CA GLY A 105 -7.79 -11.16 4.70
C GLY A 105 -7.00 -11.99 5.72
N ARG A 106 -6.00 -12.75 5.27
CA ARG A 106 -5.13 -13.53 6.16
C ARG A 106 -4.30 -12.64 7.09
N GLN A 107 -3.82 -11.49 6.61
CA GLN A 107 -3.11 -10.50 7.42
C GLN A 107 -3.99 -9.94 8.53
N VAL A 108 -5.26 -9.64 8.23
CA VAL A 108 -6.23 -9.17 9.23
C VAL A 108 -6.42 -10.20 10.33
N GLU A 109 -6.59 -11.48 9.97
CA GLU A 109 -6.73 -12.54 10.97
C GLU A 109 -5.47 -12.70 11.81
N ARG A 110 -4.27 -12.59 11.22
CA ARG A 110 -3.00 -12.61 11.96
C ARG A 110 -2.86 -11.44 12.94
N GLN A 111 -3.39 -10.25 12.62
CA GLN A 111 -3.36 -9.11 13.56
C GLN A 111 -4.33 -9.27 14.74
N LYS A 112 -5.41 -10.04 14.55
CA LYS A 112 -6.37 -10.32 15.62
C LYS A 112 -5.86 -11.37 16.60
N ASP A 113 -4.98 -12.26 16.16
CA ASP A 113 -4.37 -13.31 16.98
C ASP A 113 -3.09 -12.75 17.64
N PRO A 114 -3.14 -12.35 18.92
CA PRO A 114 -1.99 -11.73 19.56
C PRO A 114 -0.94 -12.80 19.86
N GLU A 115 0.19 -12.72 19.15
CA GLU A 115 1.45 -13.41 19.43
C GLU A 115 1.42 -14.95 19.23
N ALA A 116 1.99 -15.43 18.12
CA ALA A 116 2.50 -16.80 18.09
C ALA A 116 3.55 -16.93 19.22
N PRO A 117 3.54 -18.00 20.03
CA PRO A 117 4.47 -18.15 21.15
C PRO A 117 5.90 -17.87 20.71
N GLN A 118 6.57 -16.93 21.39
CA GLN A 118 7.98 -16.65 21.12
C GLN A 118 8.74 -17.99 21.20
N PRO A 119 9.58 -18.32 20.19
CA PRO A 119 10.35 -19.55 20.25
C PRO A 119 11.14 -19.56 21.56
N PRO A 120 11.19 -20.69 22.29
CA PRO A 120 11.86 -20.74 23.57
C PRO A 120 13.31 -20.27 23.42
N GLU A 121 13.72 -19.35 24.29
CA GLU A 121 15.08 -18.76 24.33
C GLU A 121 16.20 -19.79 24.50
N THR A 122 15.84 -21.03 24.83
CA THR A 122 16.78 -22.15 25.03
C THR A 122 16.58 -23.17 23.92
N TRP A 123 17.41 -23.08 22.89
CA TRP A 123 17.62 -24.21 21.99
C TRP A 123 18.40 -25.28 22.74
N PRO A 124 17.98 -26.56 22.72
CA PRO A 124 18.78 -27.62 23.31
C PRO A 124 20.11 -27.69 22.59
N ASP A 125 21.20 -27.61 23.36
CA ASP A 125 22.56 -27.74 22.87
C ASP A 125 22.73 -29.18 22.36
N THR A 126 22.77 -29.34 21.03
CA THR A 126 23.11 -30.63 20.41
C THR A 126 24.61 -30.83 20.58
N GLY A 127 24.98 -31.58 21.61
CA GLY A 127 26.36 -31.91 21.97
C GLY A 127 27.12 -32.77 20.97
#